data_AF-A0A8H9LMQ4-F1
#
_entry.id   AF-A0A8H9LMQ4-F1
#
_cell.length_a   1.000
_cell.length_b   1.000
_cell.length_c   1.000
_cell.angle_alpha   90.00
_cell.angle_beta   90.00
_cell.angle_gamma   90.00
#
_symmetry.space_group_name_H-M   'P 1'
#
loop_
_entity.id
_entity.type
_entity.pdbx_description
1 polymer ?
#
loop_
_entity_poly.entity_id
_entity_poly.type
_entity_poly.pdbx_seq_one_letter_code
_entity_poly.pdbx_strand_id
1 'polypeptide(L)'
;MEERAVALLASLGLGLDRTVGEVSGGGSVPLPARPRALLLDEPARHLDRASVRQLTSALTECRGALLVAAHDLEFLRSPGITRWLLLDGELRELAAGEVEEALKG
;
A
#
# COMPACT_ATOMS: atom_id res chain seq x y z
N MET A 1 -0.37 7.79 10.69
CA MET A 1 0.31 7.50 9.41
C MET A 1 -0.57 7.97 8.25
N GLU A 2 -1.85 7.56 8.24
CA GLU A 2 -2.93 8.01 7.36
C GLU A 2 -2.89 9.49 6.91
N GLU A 3 -2.90 10.45 7.84
CA GLU A 3 -2.95 11.88 7.51
C GLU A 3 -1.67 12.39 6.79
N ARG A 4 -0.52 11.78 7.08
CA ARG A 4 0.76 12.11 6.42
C ARG A 4 0.86 11.47 5.03
N ALA A 5 0.37 10.24 4.86
CA ALA A 5 0.35 9.55 3.57
C ALA A 5 -0.57 10.28 2.57
N VAL A 6 -1.75 10.71 3.02
CA VAL A 6 -2.70 11.47 2.19
C VAL A 6 -2.14 12.86 1.83
N ALA A 7 -1.53 13.58 2.77
CA ALA A 7 -0.91 14.88 2.51
C ALA A 7 0.27 14.79 1.54
N LEU A 8 1.07 13.73 1.65
CA LEU A 8 2.18 13.45 0.75
C LEU A 8 1.70 13.08 -0.67
N LEU A 9 0.63 12.30 -0.79
CA LEU A 9 0.04 11.98 -2.08
C LEU A 9 -0.56 13.22 -2.76
N ALA A 10 -1.19 14.09 -1.97
CA ALA A 10 -1.64 15.38 -2.45
C ALA A 10 -0.48 16.27 -2.92
N SER A 11 0.67 16.25 -2.25
CA SER A 11 1.87 17.01 -2.67
C SER A 11 2.55 16.42 -3.91
N LEU A 12 2.41 15.12 -4.15
CA LEU A 12 2.87 14.45 -5.38
C LEU A 12 1.93 14.68 -6.59
N GLY A 13 0.82 15.41 -6.41
CA GLY A 13 -0.16 15.68 -7.47
C GLY A 13 -0.98 14.47 -7.89
N LEU A 14 -0.95 13.39 -7.11
CA LEU A 14 -1.71 12.17 -7.35
C LEU A 14 -3.09 12.32 -6.71
N GLY A 15 -4.06 12.82 -7.46
CA GLY A 15 -5.45 12.86 -7.01
C GLY A 15 -5.94 11.45 -6.67
N LEU A 16 -6.26 11.20 -5.40
CA LEU A 16 -6.76 9.91 -4.94
C LEU A 16 -8.24 9.78 -5.32
N ASP A 17 -8.59 8.72 -6.05
CA ASP A 17 -10.01 8.41 -6.29
C ASP A 17 -10.65 7.76 -5.05
N ARG A 18 -9.84 7.08 -4.22
CA ARG A 18 -10.28 6.44 -2.99
C ARG A 18 -9.11 6.22 -2.03
N THR A 19 -9.32 6.58 -0.77
CA THR A 19 -8.50 6.10 0.36
C THR A 19 -9.22 4.92 0.98
N VAL A 20 -8.56 3.78 1.10
CA VAL A 20 -9.08 2.61 1.82
C VAL A 20 -8.12 2.37 2.98
N GLY A 21 -8.61 2.57 4.21
CA GLY A 21 -7.86 2.32 5.44
C GLY A 21 -7.75 0.83 5.77
N GLU A 22 -7.59 0.51 7.06
CA GLU A 22 -7.47 -0.87 7.54
C GLU A 22 -8.64 -1.75 7.07
N VAL A 23 -8.35 -2.84 6.38
CA VAL A 23 -9.34 -3.84 5.99
C VAL A 23 -9.61 -4.73 7.20
N SER A 24 -10.57 -4.35 8.03
CA SER A 24 -10.95 -5.13 9.20
C SER A 24 -12.04 -6.16 8.88
N GLY A 25 -11.75 -7.44 9.14
CA GLY A 25 -12.71 -8.54 9.04
C GLY A 25 -12.63 -9.30 7.72
N GLY A 26 -12.70 -10.63 7.79
CA GLY A 26 -12.47 -11.60 6.69
C GLY A 26 -13.44 -11.56 5.51
N GLY A 27 -13.90 -10.37 5.11
CA GLY A 27 -14.59 -10.11 3.86
C GLY A 27 -13.62 -9.62 2.77
N SER A 28 -13.92 -9.97 1.53
CA SER A 28 -13.23 -9.41 0.36
C SER A 28 -13.54 -7.92 0.27
N VAL A 29 -12.50 -7.06 0.18
CA VAL A 29 -12.69 -5.66 -0.18
C VAL A 29 -12.75 -5.56 -1.70
N PRO A 30 -13.90 -5.17 -2.28
CA PRO A 30 -13.99 -4.95 -3.71
C PRO A 30 -13.17 -3.70 -4.08
N LEU A 31 -12.02 -3.93 -4.70
CA LEU A 31 -11.21 -2.88 -5.31
C LEU A 31 -11.84 -2.47 -6.65
N PRO A 32 -11.89 -1.17 -6.98
CA PRO A 32 -12.26 -0.75 -8.32
C PRO A 32 -11.27 -1.32 -9.35
N ALA A 33 -11.75 -1.75 -10.52
CA ALA A 33 -10.90 -2.35 -11.53
C ALA A 33 -9.90 -1.37 -12.19
N ARG A 34 -10.19 -0.06 -12.13
CA ARG A 34 -9.39 1.01 -12.78
C ARG A 34 -9.42 2.33 -11.99
N PRO A 35 -8.91 2.38 -10.75
CA PRO A 35 -8.68 3.66 -10.09
C PRO A 35 -7.55 4.40 -10.83
N ARG A 36 -7.54 5.73 -10.80
CA ARG A 36 -6.38 6.56 -11.16
C ARG A 36 -5.31 6.42 -10.08
N ALA A 37 -5.70 6.48 -8.81
CA ALA A 37 -4.83 6.20 -7.67
C ALA A 37 -5.62 5.62 -6.46
N LEU A 38 -5.05 4.59 -5.82
CA LEU A 38 -5.56 3.96 -4.58
C LEU A 38 -4.49 4.05 -3.50
N LEU A 39 -4.87 4.53 -2.30
CA LEU A 39 -4.04 4.47 -1.09
C LEU A 39 -4.56 3.39 -0.14
N LEU A 40 -3.65 2.54 0.33
CA LEU A 40 -3.88 1.55 1.38
C LEU A 40 -2.96 1.79 2.56
N ASP A 41 -3.53 2.01 3.76
CA ASP A 41 -2.79 2.09 5.02
C ASP A 41 -3.06 0.82 5.85
N GLU A 42 -2.01 0.04 6.12
CA GLU A 42 -2.06 -1.19 6.90
C GLU A 42 -3.11 -2.22 6.41
N PRO A 43 -3.21 -2.51 5.08
CA PRO A 43 -4.36 -3.22 4.53
C PRO A 43 -4.38 -4.73 4.84
N ALA A 44 -3.25 -5.31 5.22
CA ALA A 44 -3.15 -6.71 5.65
C ALA A 44 -3.32 -6.88 7.16
N ARG A 45 -3.42 -5.78 7.92
CA ARG A 45 -3.49 -5.81 9.37
C ARG A 45 -4.79 -6.48 9.79
N HIS A 46 -4.70 -7.42 10.74
CA HIS A 46 -5.83 -8.22 11.25
C HIS A 46 -6.47 -9.19 10.24
N LEU A 47 -5.91 -9.33 9.03
CA LEU A 47 -6.39 -10.31 8.06
C LEU A 47 -5.83 -11.70 8.33
N ASP A 48 -6.66 -12.72 8.13
CA ASP A 48 -6.17 -14.09 8.06
C ASP A 48 -5.43 -14.35 6.74
N ARG A 49 -4.68 -15.45 6.67
CA ARG A 49 -3.89 -15.80 5.47
C ARG A 49 -4.73 -15.94 4.20
N ALA A 50 -6.01 -16.32 4.31
CA ALA A 50 -6.88 -16.46 3.14
C ALA A 50 -7.27 -15.08 2.59
N SER A 51 -7.61 -14.16 3.49
CA SER A 51 -7.98 -12.77 3.19
C SER A 51 -6.78 -11.98 2.65
N VAL A 52 -5.57 -12.19 3.20
CA VAL A 52 -4.33 -11.62 2.64
C VAL A 52 -4.13 -12.05 1.20
N ARG A 53 -4.30 -13.35 0.88
CA ARG A 53 -4.16 -13.84 -0.51
C ARG A 53 -5.18 -13.20 -1.46
N GLN A 54 -6.43 -13.05 -1.02
CA GLN A 54 -7.48 -12.42 -1.82
C GLN A 54 -7.17 -10.94 -2.08
N LEU A 55 -6.76 -10.21 -1.04
CA LEU A 55 -6.37 -8.81 -1.15
C LEU A 55 -5.19 -8.65 -2.12
N THR A 56 -4.12 -9.43 -1.96
CA THR A 56 -2.98 -9.39 -2.87
C THR A 56 -3.40 -9.65 -4.31
N SER A 57 -4.24 -10.66 -4.57
CA SER A 57 -4.72 -10.96 -5.92
C SER A 57 -5.47 -9.77 -6.52
N ALA A 58 -6.36 -9.14 -5.74
CA ALA A 58 -7.08 -7.95 -6.19
C ALA A 58 -6.13 -6.78 -6.48
N LEU A 59 -5.06 -6.62 -5.68
CA LEU A 59 -4.06 -5.58 -5.90
C LEU A 59 -3.23 -5.81 -7.17
N THR A 60 -2.87 -7.07 -7.48
CA THR A 60 -2.17 -7.40 -8.72
C THR A 60 -3.01 -7.15 -9.98
N GLU A 61 -4.34 -7.20 -9.86
CA GLU A 61 -5.26 -6.93 -10.97
C GLU A 61 -5.61 -5.44 -11.13
N CYS A 62 -5.24 -4.61 -10.16
CA CYS A 62 -5.50 -3.18 -10.17
C CYS A 62 -4.68 -2.49 -11.27
N ARG A 63 -5.37 -1.91 -12.27
CA ARG A 63 -4.73 -1.23 -13.41
C ARG A 63 -4.42 0.25 -13.17
N GLY A 64 -4.47 0.69 -11.91
CA GLY A 64 -4.25 2.07 -11.47
C GLY A 64 -2.91 2.28 -10.77
N ALA A 65 -2.62 3.52 -10.37
CA ALA A 65 -1.55 3.76 -9.42
C ALA A 65 -1.96 3.21 -8.05
N LEU A 66 -1.08 2.45 -7.40
CA LEU A 66 -1.31 1.89 -6.08
C LEU A 66 -0.21 2.39 -5.15
N LEU A 67 -0.59 3.04 -4.05
CA LEU A 67 0.29 3.30 -2.92
C LEU A 67 -0.14 2.44 -1.74
N VAL A 68 0.80 1.65 -1.22
CA VAL A 68 0.58 0.78 -0.07
C VAL A 68 1.57 1.19 1.02
N ALA A 69 1.04 1.55 2.18
CA ALA A 69 1.79 1.71 3.42
C ALA A 69 1.54 0.46 4.28
N ALA A 70 2.59 -0.31 4.55
CA ALA A 70 2.54 -1.47 5.43
C ALA A 70 3.94 -1.69 6.03
N HIS A 71 3.98 -2.34 7.19
CA HIS A 71 5.23 -2.77 7.83
C HIS A 71 5.62 -4.22 7.49
N ASP A 72 4.73 -4.99 6.84
CA ASP A 72 4.95 -6.39 6.46
C ASP A 72 5.59 -6.52 5.06
N LEU A 73 6.87 -6.89 5.04
CA LEU A 73 7.66 -7.12 3.82
C LEU A 73 7.15 -8.30 2.99
N GLU A 74 6.66 -9.37 3.61
CA GLU A 74 6.15 -10.54 2.88
C GLU A 74 4.89 -10.16 2.09
N PHE A 75 4.02 -9.35 2.71
CA PHE A 75 2.87 -8.78 2.03
C PHE A 75 3.28 -7.86 0.87
N LEU A 76 4.19 -6.91 1.10
CA LEU A 76 4.60 -5.92 0.10
C LEU A 76 5.37 -6.51 -1.09
N ARG A 77 5.99 -7.69 -0.94
CA ARG A 77 6.62 -8.40 -2.06
C ARG A 77 5.61 -8.98 -3.05
N SER A 78 4.39 -9.22 -2.60
CA SER A 78 3.40 -9.97 -3.35
C SER A 78 2.68 -9.21 -4.47
N PRO A 79 2.28 -7.92 -4.31
CA PRO A 79 1.55 -7.19 -5.35
C PRO A 79 2.42 -6.67 -6.51
N GLY A 80 3.73 -6.95 -6.55
CA GLY A 80 4.61 -6.49 -7.63
C GLY A 80 4.99 -5.00 -7.54
N ILE A 81 5.33 -4.54 -6.33
CA ILE A 81 5.72 -3.16 -6.05
C ILE A 81 6.90 -2.73 -6.93
N THR A 82 6.72 -1.62 -7.66
CA THR A 82 7.71 -1.11 -8.61
C THR A 82 8.66 -0.07 -8.01
N ARG A 83 8.26 0.59 -6.92
CA ARG A 83 9.04 1.64 -6.25
C ARG A 83 8.81 1.60 -4.76
N TRP A 84 9.86 1.91 -4.01
CA TRP A 84 9.83 1.94 -2.55
C TRP A 84 10.12 3.36 -2.09
N LEU A 85 9.30 3.84 -1.17
CA LEU A 85 9.42 5.18 -0.62
C LEU A 85 9.48 5.07 0.90
N LEU A 86 10.41 5.79 1.51
CA LEU A 86 10.49 5.94 2.98
C LEU A 86 10.03 7.34 3.36
N LEU A 87 9.14 7.41 4.36
CA LEU A 87 8.72 8.65 4.97
C LEU A 87 9.29 8.74 6.40
N ASP A 88 10.42 9.45 6.54
CA ASP A 88 11.08 9.70 7.83
C ASP A 88 11.37 11.21 7.96
N GLY A 89 10.34 11.97 8.34
CA GLY A 89 10.35 13.45 8.29
C GLY A 89 10.20 14.01 6.87
N GLU A 90 10.87 13.43 5.89
CA GLU A 90 10.74 13.71 4.45
C GLU A 90 10.55 12.41 3.65
N LEU A 91 10.01 12.54 2.44
CA LEU A 91 9.85 11.42 1.52
C LEU A 91 11.11 11.24 0.67
N ARG A 92 11.68 10.04 0.70
CA ARG A 92 12.79 9.64 -0.18
C ARG A 92 12.54 8.29 -0.84
N GLU A 93 13.04 8.12 -2.06
CA GLU A 93 13.03 6.82 -2.75
C GLU A 93 14.11 5.90 -2.16
N LEU A 94 13.77 4.63 -1.98
CA LEU A 94 14.69 3.57 -1.54
C LEU A 94 15.05 2.66 -2.73
N ALA A 95 16.31 2.28 -2.82
CA ALA A 95 16.70 1.17 -3.67
C ALA A 95 16.21 -0.15 -3.06
N ALA A 96 15.96 -1.16 -3.91
CA ALA A 96 15.43 -2.46 -3.47
C ALA A 96 16.27 -3.13 -2.37
N GLY A 97 17.59 -2.91 -2.33
CA GLY A 97 18.49 -3.43 -1.31
C GLY A 97 18.38 -2.72 0.05
N GLU A 98 17.88 -1.49 0.09
CA GLU A 98 17.76 -0.67 1.31
C GLU A 98 16.42 -0.91 2.03
N VAL A 99 15.45 -1.53 1.35
CA VAL A 99 14.10 -1.78 1.88
C VAL A 99 14.13 -2.66 3.13
N GLU A 100 14.95 -3.71 3.13
CA GLU A 100 15.05 -4.62 4.28
C GLU A 100 15.67 -3.96 5.51
N GLU A 101 16.59 -3.01 5.31
CA GLU A 101 17.19 -2.26 6.42
C GLU A 101 16.19 -1.25 6.99
N ALA A 102 15.46 -0.56 6.12
CA ALA A 102 14.48 0.43 6.50
C ALA A 102 13.30 -0.15 7.31
N LEU A 103 12.99 -1.44 7.16
CA LEU A 103 11.89 -2.11 7.86
C LEU A 103 12.33 -2.91 9.10
N LYS A 104 13.65 -2.96 9.39
CA LYS A 104 14.20 -3.59 10.60
C LYS A 104 14.40 -2.60 11.77
N GLY A 105 14.38 -1.30 11.48
CA GLY A 105 14.46 -0.22 12.48
C GLY A 105 13.10 0.14 13.05
#